data_AF-A0A7S2C5U2-F1
#
_entry.id   AF-A0A7S2C5U2-F1
#
_cell.length_a   1.000
_cell.length_b   1.000
_cell.length_c   1.000
_cell.angle_alpha   90.00
_cell.angle_beta   90.00
_cell.angle_gamma   90.00
#
_symmetry.space_group_name_H-M   'P 1'
#
loop_
_entity.id
_entity.type
_entity.pdbx_description
1 polymer ?
#
loop_
_entity_poly.entity_id
_entity_poly.type
_entity_poly.pdbx_seq_one_letter_code
_entity_poly.pdbx_strand_id
1 'polypeptide(L)'
;RQRLKALDRFRAEGDAGVGGDSGTAGVMVATDVAARGLDIPSVRSVLHYDLPRTPDAFVHRSGRTARAGAEGTALCLVSEKDTKAFQLIIAALGRDPKSHDLPSWEPNENVMAEAQKRAVLAAKVVKQDSAVSKVNAEKNWFKR
;
A
#
# COMPACT_ATOMS: atom_id res chain seq x y z
N ARG A 1 -3.82 -19.98 -5.54
CA ARG A 1 -2.68 -20.00 -6.49
C ARG A 1 -2.13 -18.60 -6.82
N GLN A 2 -2.98 -17.60 -7.11
CA GLN A 2 -2.50 -16.24 -7.49
C GLN A 2 -1.71 -15.51 -6.39
N ARG A 3 -2.11 -15.64 -5.11
CA ARG A 3 -1.42 -15.03 -3.96
C ARG A 3 0.02 -15.51 -3.77
N LEU A 4 0.25 -16.83 -3.90
CA LEU A 4 1.59 -17.44 -3.84
C LEU A 4 2.46 -16.95 -5.00
N LYS A 5 1.91 -16.93 -6.22
CA LYS A 5 2.63 -16.42 -7.40
C LYS A 5 3.08 -14.96 -7.24
N ALA A 6 2.28 -14.11 -6.58
CA ALA A 6 2.66 -12.74 -6.27
C ALA A 6 3.80 -12.67 -5.24
N LEU A 7 3.76 -13.52 -4.23
CA LEU A 7 4.82 -13.63 -3.23
C LEU A 7 6.13 -14.16 -3.84
N ASP A 8 6.06 -15.17 -4.70
CA ASP A 8 7.23 -15.74 -5.38
C ASP A 8 7.89 -14.71 -6.29
N ARG A 9 7.10 -13.91 -7.02
CA ARG A 9 7.60 -12.79 -7.83
C ARG A 9 8.29 -11.74 -6.95
N PHE A 10 7.65 -11.34 -5.85
CA PHE A 10 8.21 -10.37 -4.93
C PHE A 10 9.56 -10.81 -4.35
N ARG A 11 9.69 -12.09 -4.01
CA ARG A 11 10.96 -12.69 -3.55
C ARG A 11 12.03 -12.65 -4.64
N ALA A 12 11.69 -13.07 -5.86
CA ALA A 12 12.61 -13.07 -6.99
C ALA A 12 13.12 -11.66 -7.36
N GLU A 13 12.29 -10.64 -7.23
CA GLU A 13 12.67 -9.24 -7.48
C GLU A 13 13.52 -8.64 -6.35
N GLY A 14 13.28 -9.05 -5.09
CA GLY A 14 14.03 -8.56 -3.92
C GLY A 14 15.46 -9.09 -3.81
N ASP A 15 15.71 -10.32 -4.26
CA ASP A 15 17.03 -10.98 -4.20
C ASP A 15 17.99 -10.56 -5.32
N ALA A 16 17.53 -9.74 -6.28
CA ALA A 16 18.32 -9.30 -7.44
C ALA A 16 19.43 -8.27 -7.13
N GLY A 17 19.72 -8.00 -5.85
CA GLY A 17 20.97 -7.38 -5.41
C GLY A 17 20.95 -5.85 -5.26
N VAL A 18 21.40 -5.40 -4.07
CA VAL A 18 21.82 -4.01 -3.76
C VAL A 18 23.27 -3.80 -4.22
N GLY A 19 23.59 -4.20 -5.46
CA GLY A 19 24.96 -4.19 -5.97
C GLY A 19 24.98 -4.03 -7.48
N GLY A 20 25.09 -2.79 -7.95
CA GLY A 20 25.22 -2.43 -9.35
C GLY A 20 23.91 -1.96 -9.97
N ASP A 21 23.81 -0.66 -10.20
CA ASP A 21 22.93 0.07 -11.12
C ASP A 21 21.77 -0.73 -11.75
N SER A 22 20.53 -0.41 -11.31
CA SER A 22 19.21 -0.89 -11.81
C SER A 22 18.60 -2.16 -11.20
N GLY A 23 18.89 -2.49 -9.94
CA GLY A 23 18.08 -3.44 -9.17
C GLY A 23 16.69 -2.89 -8.84
N THR A 24 15.65 -3.30 -9.58
CA THR A 24 14.23 -2.99 -9.28
C THR A 24 13.87 -3.54 -7.89
N ALA A 25 13.62 -2.67 -6.92
CA ALA A 25 13.10 -3.09 -5.63
C ALA A 25 11.73 -3.78 -5.83
N GLY A 26 11.62 -5.04 -5.40
CA GLY A 26 10.34 -5.75 -5.43
C GLY A 26 9.29 -4.99 -4.62
N VAL A 27 8.09 -4.82 -5.18
CA VAL A 27 6.96 -4.16 -4.51
C VAL A 27 5.78 -5.12 -4.46
N MET A 28 5.21 -5.32 -3.27
CA MET A 28 4.01 -6.10 -3.08
C MET A 28 2.92 -5.27 -2.43
N VAL A 29 1.73 -5.28 -3.05
CA VAL A 29 0.52 -4.66 -2.51
C VAL A 29 -0.39 -5.75 -1.99
N ALA A 30 -0.84 -5.62 -0.74
CA ALA A 30 -1.73 -6.58 -0.11
C ALA A 30 -2.73 -5.90 0.82
N THR A 31 -3.91 -6.52 0.96
CA THR A 31 -4.88 -6.23 2.02
C THR A 31 -4.70 -7.24 3.17
N ASP A 32 -5.25 -6.95 4.35
CA ASP A 32 -5.17 -7.87 5.49
C ASP A 32 -5.69 -9.27 5.15
N VAL A 33 -6.80 -9.35 4.41
CA VAL A 33 -7.39 -10.63 3.98
C VAL A 33 -6.47 -11.35 2.99
N ALA A 34 -5.85 -10.62 2.05
CA ALA A 34 -4.94 -11.21 1.09
C ALA A 34 -3.60 -11.65 1.72
N ALA A 35 -3.17 -11.01 2.81
CA ALA A 35 -1.92 -11.31 3.49
C ALA A 35 -2.04 -12.44 4.53
N ARG A 36 -3.24 -12.75 5.03
CA ARG A 36 -3.44 -13.80 6.07
C ARG A 36 -2.94 -15.17 5.62
N GLY A 37 -2.07 -15.78 6.43
CA GLY A 37 -1.47 -17.08 6.13
C GLY A 37 -0.40 -17.06 5.03
N LEU A 38 0.01 -15.88 4.57
CA LEU A 38 1.23 -15.74 3.77
C LEU A 38 2.42 -15.52 4.70
N ASP A 39 3.45 -16.33 4.50
CA ASP A 39 4.76 -16.10 5.12
C ASP A 39 5.53 -15.07 4.30
N ILE A 40 5.21 -13.80 4.57
CA ILE A 40 5.90 -12.66 3.96
C ILE A 40 7.26 -12.53 4.65
N PRO A 41 8.37 -12.60 3.90
CA PRO A 41 9.71 -12.47 4.47
C PRO A 41 9.89 -11.10 5.15
N SER A 42 10.90 -10.97 6.01
CA SER A 42 11.21 -9.68 6.62
C SER A 42 11.54 -8.66 5.53
N VAL A 43 10.70 -7.63 5.40
CA VAL A 43 10.89 -6.57 4.41
C VAL A 43 11.62 -5.38 5.03
N ARG A 44 12.35 -4.59 4.22
CA ARG A 44 13.02 -3.37 4.68
C ARG A 44 12.02 -2.29 5.10
N SER A 45 10.91 -2.17 4.37
CA SER A 45 9.95 -1.10 4.58
C SER A 45 8.51 -1.60 4.46
N VAL A 46 7.63 -1.08 5.32
CA VAL A 46 6.18 -1.27 5.24
C VAL A 46 5.52 0.08 5.00
N LEU A 47 4.75 0.20 3.92
CA LEU A 47 3.95 1.38 3.62
C LEU A 47 2.47 1.09 3.89
N HIS A 48 1.89 1.78 4.87
CA HIS A 48 0.45 1.79 5.09
C HIS A 48 -0.18 2.81 4.15
N TYR A 49 -0.63 2.34 2.99
CA TYR A 49 -1.37 3.16 2.03
C TYR A 49 -2.70 3.66 2.64
N ASP A 50 -3.45 2.75 3.26
CA ASP A 50 -4.58 3.08 4.12
C ASP A 50 -4.18 2.87 5.59
N LEU A 51 -4.34 3.92 6.40
CA LEU A 51 -4.00 3.85 7.81
C LEU A 51 -4.80 2.74 8.52
N PRO A 52 -4.16 1.88 9.33
CA PRO A 52 -4.85 0.89 10.14
C PRO A 52 -5.88 1.56 11.06
N ARG A 53 -7.03 0.91 11.28
CA ARG A 53 -8.08 1.46 12.14
C ARG A 53 -7.82 1.25 13.63
N THR A 54 -6.93 0.33 13.98
CA THR A 54 -6.59 -0.01 15.37
C THR A 54 -5.07 -0.11 15.56
N PRO A 55 -4.58 0.15 16.79
CA PRO A 55 -3.16 -0.05 17.14
C PRO A 55 -2.68 -1.48 16.86
N ASP A 56 -3.46 -2.50 17.23
CA ASP A 56 -3.11 -3.90 17.00
C ASP A 56 -2.91 -4.20 15.51
N ALA A 57 -3.77 -3.68 14.64
CA ALA A 57 -3.62 -3.84 13.20
C ALA A 57 -2.36 -3.15 12.69
N PHE A 58 -2.02 -1.97 13.23
CA PHE A 58 -0.76 -1.31 12.93
C PHE A 58 0.44 -2.16 13.33
N VAL A 59 0.48 -2.70 14.56
CA VAL A 59 1.58 -3.55 15.04
C VAL A 59 1.71 -4.81 14.21
N HIS A 60 0.61 -5.50 13.87
CA HIS A 60 0.66 -6.73 13.07
C HIS A 60 1.16 -6.52 11.63
N ARG A 61 0.83 -5.37 11.03
CA ARG A 61 1.28 -4.96 9.69
C ARG A 61 2.72 -4.46 9.71
N SER A 62 3.07 -3.60 10.66
CA SER A 62 4.43 -3.06 10.81
C SER A 62 5.43 -4.13 11.26
N GLY A 63 4.98 -5.16 11.98
CA GLY A 63 5.79 -6.32 12.38
C GLY A 63 6.26 -7.21 11.22
N ARG A 64 6.08 -6.79 9.96
CA ARG A 64 6.69 -7.40 8.76
C ARG A 64 8.07 -6.85 8.45
N THR A 65 8.48 -5.75 9.10
CA THR A 65 9.83 -5.19 9.03
C THR A 65 10.56 -5.32 10.37
N ALA A 66 11.82 -4.87 10.43
CA ALA A 66 12.65 -4.79 11.64
C ALA A 66 12.73 -6.10 12.47
N ARG A 67 12.88 -7.25 11.80
CA ARG A 67 13.00 -8.56 12.48
C ARG A 67 14.48 -8.95 12.67
N ALA A 68 14.73 -9.80 13.67
CA ALA A 68 16.05 -10.39 13.94
C ALA A 68 17.18 -9.35 14.09
N GLY A 69 16.88 -8.19 14.70
CA GLY A 69 17.86 -7.12 14.93
C GLY A 69 18.17 -6.24 13.71
N ALA A 70 17.56 -6.51 12.54
CA ALA A 70 17.66 -5.62 11.40
C ALA A 70 16.86 -4.34 11.62
N GLU A 71 17.34 -3.23 11.06
CA GLU A 71 16.56 -1.99 10.98
C GLU A 71 15.40 -2.15 9.99
N GLY A 72 14.34 -1.38 10.23
CA GLY A 72 13.16 -1.39 9.38
C GLY A 72 12.39 -0.08 9.47
N THR A 73 11.62 0.22 8.44
CA THR A 73 10.84 1.48 8.37
C THR A 73 9.36 1.20 8.15
N ALA A 74 8.51 1.81 8.97
CA ALA A 74 7.06 1.81 8.75
C ALA A 74 6.62 3.25 8.43
N LEU A 75 6.05 3.45 7.23
CA LEU A 75 5.50 4.73 6.79
C LEU A 75 3.98 4.64 6.72
N CYS A 76 3.29 5.72 7.09
CA CYS A 76 1.85 5.84 6.97
C CYS A 76 1.48 7.03 6.11
N LEU A 77 0.59 6.80 5.15
CA LEU A 77 -0.13 7.89 4.51
C LEU A 77 -1.33 8.22 5.39
N VAL A 78 -1.39 9.46 5.87
CA VAL A 78 -2.44 9.93 6.77
C VAL A 78 -3.16 11.06 6.08
N SER A 79 -4.47 10.93 5.93
CA SER A 79 -5.34 12.02 5.48
C SER A 79 -6.20 12.52 6.64
N GLU A 80 -6.90 13.65 6.45
CA GLU A 80 -7.74 14.25 7.50
C GLU A 80 -8.78 13.27 8.07
N LYS A 81 -9.33 12.38 7.23
CA LYS A 81 -10.31 11.36 7.65
C LYS A 81 -9.72 10.32 8.64
N ASP A 82 -8.40 10.23 8.72
CA ASP A 82 -7.68 9.23 9.49
C ASP A 82 -7.24 9.74 10.87
N THR A 83 -7.48 11.03 11.17
CA THR A 83 -7.06 11.72 12.41
C THR A 83 -7.36 10.92 13.68
N LYS A 84 -8.57 10.38 13.82
CA LYS A 84 -8.97 9.60 15.01
C LYS A 84 -8.16 8.32 15.15
N ALA A 85 -8.00 7.57 14.06
CA ALA A 85 -7.24 6.32 14.05
C ALA A 85 -5.75 6.58 14.29
N PHE A 86 -5.22 7.66 13.69
CA PHE A 86 -3.84 8.10 13.89
C PHE A 86 -3.55 8.43 15.36
N GLN A 87 -4.41 9.21 16.01
CA GLN A 87 -4.27 9.54 17.43
C GLN A 87 -4.27 8.30 18.32
N LEU A 88 -5.15 7.33 18.06
CA LEU A 88 -5.19 6.07 18.80
C LEU A 88 -3.90 5.26 18.63
N ILE A 89 -3.38 5.17 17.40
CA ILE A 89 -2.13 4.46 17.11
C ILE A 89 -0.95 5.15 17.82
N ILE A 90 -0.82 6.46 17.68
CA ILE A 90 0.30 7.22 18.25
C ILE A 90 0.29 7.16 19.79
N ALA A 91 -0.88 7.30 20.40
CA ALA A 91 -1.02 7.14 21.85
C ALA A 91 -0.64 5.72 22.31
N ALA A 92 -1.06 4.68 21.59
CA ALA A 92 -0.69 3.30 21.91
C ALA A 92 0.81 3.01 21.73
N LEU A 93 1.50 3.77 20.86
CA LEU A 93 2.95 3.72 20.69
C LEU A 93 3.71 4.58 21.71
N GLY A 94 3.01 5.28 22.62
CA GLY A 94 3.62 6.17 23.61
C GLY A 94 4.31 7.40 22.99
N ARG A 95 3.90 7.80 21.79
CA ARG A 95 4.43 8.97 21.08
C ARG A 95 3.48 10.16 21.20
N ASP A 96 4.01 11.37 21.04
CA ASP A 96 3.20 12.59 21.00
C ASP A 96 2.55 12.74 19.60
N PRO A 97 1.21 12.87 19.48
CA PRO A 97 0.54 13.16 18.20
C PRO A 97 1.03 14.42 17.51
N LYS A 98 1.63 15.36 18.25
CA LYS A 98 2.23 16.59 17.74
C LYS A 98 3.73 16.46 17.45
N SER A 99 4.34 15.32 17.78
CA SER A 99 5.72 15.04 17.37
C SER A 99 5.73 14.78 15.87
N HIS A 100 6.19 15.79 15.12
CA HIS A 100 6.41 15.68 13.69
C HIS A 100 7.90 15.39 13.47
N ASP A 101 8.26 14.10 13.41
CA ASP A 101 9.61 13.67 13.02
C ASP A 101 9.88 13.93 11.51
N LEU A 102 8.82 14.14 10.74
CA LEU A 102 8.85 14.41 9.30
C LEU A 102 8.04 15.67 8.98
N PRO A 103 8.45 16.46 7.97
CA PRO A 103 7.72 17.65 7.55
C PRO A 103 6.30 17.27 7.13
N SER A 104 5.31 18.03 7.61
CA SER A 104 3.96 17.94 7.07
C SER A 104 4.00 18.34 5.61
N TRP A 105 3.58 17.43 4.72
CA TRP A 105 3.31 17.81 3.35
C TRP A 105 1.93 18.44 3.32
N GLU A 106 1.88 19.78 3.36
CA GLU A 106 0.64 20.52 3.13
C GLU A 106 0.30 20.44 1.64
N PRO A 107 -0.80 19.76 1.27
CA PRO A 107 -1.17 19.66 -0.13
C PRO A 107 -1.52 21.04 -0.66
N ASN A 108 -0.87 21.49 -1.72
CA ASN A 108 -1.25 22.74 -2.38
C ASN A 108 -2.68 22.60 -2.92
N GLU A 109 -3.60 23.46 -2.46
CA GLU A 109 -5.02 23.41 -2.82
C GLU A 109 -5.25 23.40 -4.33
N ASN A 110 -4.46 24.17 -5.09
CA ASN A 110 -4.56 24.21 -6.55
C ASN A 110 -4.16 22.87 -7.18
N VAL A 111 -3.12 22.22 -6.65
CA VAL A 111 -2.67 20.90 -7.09
C VAL A 111 -3.74 19.85 -6.76
N MET A 112 -4.34 19.93 -5.57
CA MET A 112 -5.40 19.01 -5.15
C MET A 112 -6.67 19.14 -5.97
N ALA A 113 -7.10 20.37 -6.28
CA ALA A 113 -8.26 20.62 -7.13
C ALA A 113 -8.08 20.02 -8.53
N GLU A 114 -6.90 20.21 -9.14
CA GLU A 114 -6.58 19.62 -10.44
C GLU A 114 -6.43 18.10 -10.37
N ALA A 115 -5.79 17.57 -9.33
CA ALA A 115 -5.68 16.14 -9.10
C ALA A 115 -7.06 15.50 -8.95
N GLN A 116 -7.99 16.13 -8.23
CA GLN A 116 -9.35 15.65 -8.06
C GLN A 116 -10.12 15.60 -9.39
N LYS A 117 -10.02 16.65 -10.22
CA LYS A 117 -10.62 16.64 -11.57
C LYS A 117 -10.11 15.47 -12.40
N ARG A 118 -8.79 15.24 -12.38
CA ARG A 118 -8.14 14.13 -13.10
C ARG A 118 -8.53 12.76 -12.54
N ALA A 119 -8.60 12.61 -11.23
CA ALA A 119 -9.01 11.37 -10.57
C ALA A 119 -10.45 10.99 -10.92
N VAL A 120 -11.36 11.96 -10.93
CA VAL A 120 -12.76 11.75 -11.36
C VAL A 120 -12.83 11.32 -12.82
N LEU A 121 -12.05 11.95 -13.70
CA LEU A 121 -11.99 11.56 -15.10
C LEU A 121 -11.43 10.13 -15.27
N ALA A 122 -10.32 9.82 -14.61
CA ALA A 122 -9.71 8.49 -14.63
C ALA A 122 -10.70 7.42 -14.16
N ALA A 123 -11.46 7.68 -13.09
CA ALA A 123 -12.49 6.75 -12.61
C ALA A 123 -13.59 6.50 -13.65
N LYS A 124 -13.99 7.53 -14.42
CA LYS A 124 -14.95 7.38 -15.54
C LYS A 124 -14.36 6.52 -16.66
N VAL A 125 -13.10 6.73 -17.02
CA VAL A 125 -12.39 5.92 -18.01
C VAL A 125 -12.34 4.46 -17.59
N VAL A 126 -11.90 4.16 -16.36
CA VAL A 126 -11.86 2.79 -15.83
C VAL A 126 -13.25 2.13 -15.85
N LYS A 127 -14.30 2.89 -15.51
CA LYS A 127 -15.68 2.38 -15.58
C LYS A 127 -16.09 2.05 -17.01
N GLN A 128 -15.77 2.89 -17.98
CA GLN A 128 -16.07 2.65 -19.39
C GLN A 128 -15.28 1.45 -19.93
N ASP A 129 -13.98 1.37 -19.64
CA ASP A 129 -13.11 0.26 -20.07
C ASP A 129 -13.60 -1.08 -19.51
N SER A 130 -14.00 -1.11 -18.24
CA SER A 130 -14.57 -2.32 -17.62
C SER A 130 -15.93 -2.71 -18.23
N ALA A 131 -16.76 -1.75 -18.66
CA ALA A 131 -18.01 -2.03 -19.36
C ALA A 131 -17.76 -2.59 -20.77
N VAL A 132 -16.84 -2.00 -21.53
CA VAL A 132 -16.42 -2.49 -22.85
C VAL A 132 -15.85 -3.90 -22.74
N SER A 133 -15.00 -4.15 -21.74
CA SER A 133 -14.42 -5.46 -21.48
C SER A 133 -15.48 -6.54 -21.21
N LYS A 134 -16.55 -6.20 -20.46
CA LYS A 134 -17.67 -7.12 -20.22
C LYS A 134 -18.43 -7.45 -21.51
N VAL A 135 -18.78 -6.45 -22.30
CA VAL A 135 -19.48 -6.65 -23.58
C VAL A 135 -18.65 -7.50 -24.55
N ASN A 136 -17.34 -7.27 -24.61
CA ASN A 136 -16.44 -8.07 -25.43
C ASN A 136 -16.31 -9.52 -24.92
N ALA A 137 -16.29 -9.72 -23.60
CA ALA A 137 -16.31 -11.06 -23.01
C ALA A 137 -17.59 -11.82 -23.37
N GLU A 138 -18.76 -11.16 -23.29
CA GLU A 138 -20.05 -11.74 -23.70
C GLU A 138 -20.08 -12.07 -25.19
N LYS A 139 -19.66 -11.16 -26.06
CA LYS A 139 -19.61 -11.40 -27.51
C LYS A 139 -18.67 -12.55 -27.89
N ASN A 140 -17.53 -12.68 -27.20
CA ASN A 140 -16.59 -13.78 -27.44
C ASN A 140 -17.10 -15.11 -26.89
N TRP A 141 -17.93 -15.11 -25.84
CA TRP A 141 -18.60 -16.30 -25.34
C TRP A 141 -19.58 -16.88 -26.36
N PHE A 142 -20.37 -16.03 -27.04
CA PHE A 142 -21.30 -16.48 -28.09
C PHE A 142 -20.63 -16.95 -29.39
N LYS A 143 -19.33 -16.73 -29.56
CA LYS A 143 -18.56 -17.17 -30.72
C LYS A 143 -17.80 -18.49 -30.47
N ARG A 144 -18.00 -19.13 -29.33
CA ARG A 144 -17.45 -20.44 -28.99
C ARG A 144 -18.49 -21.54 -29.12
#